data_AF-A0A0D5YWS7-F1
#
_entry.id   AF-A0A0D5YWS7-F1
#
_cell.length_a   1.000
_cell.length_b   1.000
_cell.length_c   1.000
_cell.angle_alpha   90.00
_cell.angle_beta   90.00
_cell.angle_gamma   90.00
#
_symmetry.space_group_name_H-M   'P 1'
#
loop_
_entity.id
_entity.type
_entity.pdbx_description
1 polymer ?
#
loop_
_entity_poly.entity_id
_entity_poly.type
_entity_poly.pdbx_seq_one_letter_code
_entity_poly.pdbx_strand_id
1 'polypeptide(L)' 'MLWVSWPKGRSGIHADLKRDPIREHLLSIGLVDTKVAAIDDDWSGLKFMYRLKDR' A
#
# COMPACT_ATOMS: atom_id res chain seq x y z
N MET A 1 4.90 -2.81 -11.73
CA MET A 1 3.67 -2.71 -10.93
C MET A 1 3.96 -3.33 -9.58
N LEU A 2 3.64 -2.65 -8.49
CA LEU A 2 3.89 -3.13 -7.13
C LEU A 2 2.58 -3.10 -6.32
N TRP A 3 2.32 -4.13 -5.54
CA TRP A 3 1.27 -4.14 -4.52
C TRP A 3 1.91 -4.34 -3.17
N VAL A 4 1.46 -3.58 -2.18
CA VAL A 4 1.88 -3.75 -0.79
C VAL A 4 0.64 -3.93 0.07
N SER A 5 0.63 -4.99 0.87
CA SER A 5 -0.46 -5.29 1.81
C SER A 5 -0.03 -5.08 3.26
N TRP A 6 -0.99 -4.73 4.10
CA TRP A 6 -0.82 -4.63 5.55
C TRP A 6 -2.11 -5.07 6.27
N PRO A 7 -2.01 -5.55 7.52
CA PRO A 7 -3.18 -5.89 8.30
C PRO A 7 -4.06 -4.67 8.57
N LYS A 8 -5.38 -4.85 8.45
CA LYS A 8 -6.36 -3.84 8.81
C LYS A 8 -6.36 -3.65 10.31
N GLY A 9 -6.66 -2.44 10.76
CA GLY A 9 -6.82 -2.15 12.19
C GLY A 9 -7.89 -2.99 12.89
N ARG A 10 -8.84 -3.57 12.13
CA ARG A 10 -9.91 -4.45 12.65
C ARG A 10 -9.58 -5.96 12.64
N SER A 11 -8.46 -6.37 12.05
CA SER A 11 -8.13 -7.79 11.81
C SER A 11 -7.76 -8.59 13.07
N GLY A 12 -7.58 -7.92 14.21
CA GLY A 12 -7.03 -8.54 15.42
C GLY A 12 -5.54 -8.91 15.31
N ILE A 13 -4.95 -8.81 14.12
CA ILE A 13 -3.52 -9.04 13.87
C ILE A 13 -2.76 -7.79 14.32
N HIS A 14 -1.90 -7.95 15.33
CA HIS A 14 -1.03 -6.87 15.79
C HIS A 14 0.06 -6.61 14.76
N ALA A 15 0.09 -5.41 14.20
CA ALA A 15 1.12 -4.99 13.25
C ALA A 15 1.48 -3.51 13.47
N ASP A 16 2.78 -3.25 13.44
CA ASP A 16 3.31 -1.88 13.59
C ASP A 16 3.26 -1.12 12.26
N LEU A 17 3.00 -1.81 11.15
CA LEU A 17 2.93 -1.25 9.82
C LEU A 17 1.50 -0.80 9.46
N LYS A 18 1.37 0.44 8.97
CA LYS A 18 0.11 1.04 8.52
C LYS A 18 0.21 1.57 7.09
N ARG A 19 -0.93 1.89 6.49
CA ARG A 19 -1.04 2.45 5.14
C ARG A 19 -0.15 3.67 4.92
N ASP A 20 -0.20 4.64 5.84
CA ASP A 20 0.34 5.96 5.58
C ASP A 20 1.89 5.94 5.49
N PRO A 21 2.63 5.28 6.40
CA PRO A 21 4.08 5.08 6.24
C PRO A 21 4.47 4.38 4.93
N ILE A 22 3.71 3.35 4.52
CA ILE A 22 3.95 2.65 3.24
C ILE A 22 3.81 3.63 2.08
N ARG A 23 2.72 4.41 2.08
CA ARG A 23 2.41 5.36 1.02
C ARG A 23 3.46 6.47 0.95
N GLU A 24 3.80 7.09 2.08
CA GLU A 24 4.79 8.17 2.15
C GLU A 24 6.15 7.70 1.62
N HIS A 25 6.62 6.52 2.05
CA HIS A 25 7.86 5.96 1.56
C HIS A 25 7.83 5.70 0.06
N LEU A 26 6.79 5.05 -0.47
CA LEU A 26 6.72 4.72 -1.89
C LEU A 26 6.54 5.95 -2.78
N LEU A 27 5.79 6.96 -2.32
CA LEU A 27 5.71 8.25 -3.00
C LEU A 27 7.08 8.95 -3.05
N SER A 28 7.87 8.87 -1.97
CA SER A 28 9.21 9.50 -1.91
C SER A 28 10.21 8.91 -2.91
N ILE A 29 10.05 7.63 -3.28
CA ILE A 29 10.91 6.95 -4.26
C ILE A 29 10.33 6.99 -5.69
N GLY A 30 9.33 7.83 -5.94
CA GLY A 30 8.81 8.12 -7.29
C GLY A 30 7.69 7.22 -7.79
N LEU A 31 7.18 6.31 -6.96
CA LEU A 31 5.96 5.56 -7.29
C LEU A 31 4.71 6.42 -7.03
N VAL A 32 3.61 6.09 -7.68
CA VAL A 32 2.29 6.69 -7.42
C VAL A 32 1.28 5.64 -7.03
N ASP A 33 0.50 5.92 -5.99
CA ASP A 33 -0.62 5.07 -5.60
C ASP A 33 -1.79 5.22 -6.58
N THR A 34 -2.40 4.10 -6.98
CA THR A 34 -3.44 4.08 -8.04
C THR A 34 -4.72 3.41 -7.60
N LYS A 35 -4.65 2.47 -6.65
CA LYS A 35 -5.82 1.72 -6.20
C LYS A 35 -5.59 1.15 -4.81
N VAL A 36 -6.60 1.27 -3.97
CA VAL A 36 -6.71 0.56 -2.69
C VAL A 36 -7.77 -0.53 -2.81
N ALA A 37 -7.55 -1.68 -2.18
CA ALA A 37 -8.50 -2.78 -2.13
C ALA A 37 -8.43 -3.52 -0.79
N ALA A 38 -9.56 -4.05 -0.32
CA ALA A 38 -9.54 -5.13 0.66
C ALA A 38 -9.12 -6.41 -0.07
N ILE A 39 -8.11 -7.11 0.47
CA ILE A 39 -7.63 -8.38 -0.08
C ILE A 39 -8.52 -9.52 0.42
N ASP A 40 -8.75 -9.54 1.73
CA ASP A 40 -9.66 -10.44 2.43
C ASP A 40 -10.29 -9.68 3.62
N ASP A 41 -10.73 -10.36 4.67
CA ASP A 41 -11.30 -9.74 5.86
C ASP A 41 -10.28 -8.97 6.70
N ASP A 42 -9.02 -9.41 6.68
CA ASP A 42 -7.95 -8.99 7.57
C ASP A 42 -6.93 -8.07 6.92
N TRP A 43 -6.79 -8.07 5.60
CA TRP A 43 -5.72 -7.39 4.88
C TRP A 43 -6.24 -6.35 3.90
N SER A 44 -5.56 -5.20 3.86
CA SER A 44 -5.71 -4.18 2.83
C SER A 44 -4.49 -4.18 1.92
N GLY A 45 -4.69 -3.84 0.65
CA GLY A 45 -3.63 -3.69 -0.34
C GLY A 45 -3.68 -2.33 -1.02
N LEU A 46 -2.50 -1.77 -1.32
CA LEU A 46 -2.33 -0.54 -2.08
C LEU A 46 -1.43 -0.81 -3.30
N LYS A 47 -1.94 -0.44 -4.47
CA LYS A 47 -1.26 -0.60 -5.76
C LYS A 47 -0.47 0.65 -6.13
N PHE A 48 0.77 0.42 -6.51
CA PHE A 48 1.71 1.43 -6.96
C PHE A 48 2.19 1.19 -8.40
N MET A 49 2.37 2.27 -9.12
CA MET A 49 2.86 2.29 -10.50
C MET A 49 3.98 3.32 -10.65
N TYR A 50 4.89 3.10 -11.60
CA TYR A 50 5.76 4.16 -12.10
C TYR A 50 4.96 5.10 -13.00
N ARG A 51 5.26 6.39 -12.96
CA ARG A 51 4.66 7.33 -13.91
C ARG A 51 5.18 7.03 -15.31
N LEU A 52 4.39 7.36 -16.32
CA LEU A 52 4.77 7.13 -17.73
C LEU A 52 6.04 7.89 -18.14
N LYS A 53 6.39 8.95 -17.43
CA LYS A 53 7.61 9.75 -17.65
C LYS A 53 8.85 9.20 -16.94
N ASP A 54 8.66 8.29 -15.98
CA ASP A 54 9.72 7.75 -15.11
C ASP A 54 10.03 6.28 -15.48
N ARG A 55 9.61 5.83 -16.67
CA ARG A 55 9.80 4.48 -17.21
C ARG A 55 10.67 4.49 -18.46
#